data_AF-A0A6P9AU57-F1
#
_entry.id   AF-A0A6P9AU57-F1
#
_cell.length_a   1.000
_cell.length_b   1.000
_cell.length_c   1.000
_cell.angle_alpha   90.00
_cell.angle_beta   90.00
_cell.angle_gamma   90.00
#
_symmetry.space_group_name_H-M   'P 1'
#
loop_
_entity.id
_entity.type
_entity.pdbx_description
1 polymer ?
#
loop_
_entity_poly.entity_id
_entity_poly.type
_entity_poly.pdbx_seq_one_letter_code
_entity_poly.pdbx_strand_id
1 'polypeptide(L)'
;CLILALKWVATLNLGYGGAHASYYHRANDQIQVGVEFEANTRLQETSFAYGYQLTLPEANMIFKGFLDSNWCVGAVLEKKIPPLPVTLALGAFLNHWKHRFHCGFSIIVG
;
A
#
# COMPACT_ATOMS: atom_id res chain seq x y z
N CYS A 1 2.65 20.57 22.34
CA CYS A 1 2.39 19.37 23.15
C CYS A 1 3.19 18.24 22.51
N LEU A 2 4.20 17.72 23.22
CA LEU A 2 5.25 16.87 22.65
C LEU A 2 4.68 15.53 22.15
N ILE A 3 4.63 15.34 20.83
CA ILE A 3 4.46 14.00 20.25
C ILE A 3 5.86 13.46 20.00
N LEU A 4 6.33 12.65 20.95
CA LEU A 4 7.41 11.68 20.73
C LEU A 4 7.13 10.96 19.41
N ALA A 5 8.12 10.89 18.51
CA ALA A 5 8.02 10.28 17.19
C ALA A 5 7.42 8.86 17.25
N LEU A 6 6.09 8.77 17.09
CA LEU A 6 5.37 7.50 17.10
C LEU A 6 5.74 6.73 15.84
N LYS A 7 6.55 5.67 16.00
CA LYS A 7 6.89 4.72 14.93
C LYS A 7 5.66 3.97 14.38
N TRP A 8 4.52 4.07 15.05
CA TRP A 8 3.27 3.45 14.65
C TRP A 8 2.10 4.39 14.91
N VAL A 9 1.11 4.37 14.03
CA VAL A 9 -0.13 5.13 14.11
C VAL A 9 -1.27 4.14 13.95
N ALA A 10 -2.17 4.10 14.92
CA ALA A 10 -3.38 3.30 14.85
C ALA A 10 -4.58 4.25 14.91
N THR A 11 -5.52 4.09 13.99
CA THR A 11 -6.74 4.88 13.90
C THR A 11 -7.92 3.93 13.85
N LEU A 12 -8.98 4.25 14.59
CA LEU A 12 -10.23 3.52 14.57
C LEU A 12 -11.36 4.52 14.38
N ASN A 13 -12.08 4.38 13.28
CA ASN A 13 -13.28 5.13 12.96
C ASN A 13 -14.48 4.20 13.11
N LEU A 14 -15.43 4.57 13.97
CA LEU A 14 -16.68 3.87 14.16
C LEU A 14 -17.82 4.81 13.76
N GLY A 15 -18.65 4.37 12.84
CA GLY A 15 -19.83 5.09 12.39
C GLY A 15 -21.05 4.16 12.32
N TYR A 16 -22.23 4.75 12.20
CA TYR A 16 -23.48 3.98 12.09
C TYR A 16 -23.49 3.03 10.87
N GLY A 17 -22.77 3.39 9.80
CA GLY A 17 -22.67 2.60 8.56
C GLY A 17 -21.51 1.61 8.52
N GLY A 18 -20.66 1.53 9.55
CA GLY A 18 -19.49 0.65 9.54
C GLY A 18 -18.38 1.05 10.51
N ALA A 19 -17.34 0.22 10.54
CA ALA A 19 -16.11 0.44 11.26
C ALA A 19 -14.93 0.43 10.28
N HIS A 20 -13.97 1.32 10.47
CA HIS A 20 -12.72 1.33 9.71
C HIS A 20 -11.55 1.47 10.69
N ALA A 21 -10.68 0.48 10.70
CA ALA A 21 -9.45 0.48 11.49
C ALA A 21 -8.25 0.53 10.54
N SER A 22 -7.31 1.43 10.80
CA SER A 22 -6.06 1.51 10.05
C SER A 22 -4.88 1.47 11.03
N TYR A 23 -3.94 0.58 10.80
CA TYR A 23 -2.70 0.46 11.54
C TYR A 23 -1.53 0.69 10.60
N TYR A 24 -0.80 1.77 10.80
CA TYR A 24 0.38 2.12 10.04
C TYR A 24 1.61 2.03 10.94
N HIS A 25 2.65 1.34 10.48
CA HIS A 25 3.91 1.19 11.20
C HIS A 25 5.09 1.53 10.28
N ARG A 26 5.86 2.54 10.68
CA ARG A 26 7.11 2.92 10.05
C ARG A 26 8.26 2.26 10.80
N ALA A 27 8.68 1.10 10.31
CA ALA A 27 9.78 0.34 10.89
C ALA A 27 11.14 1.02 10.66
N ASN A 28 11.34 1.61 9.46
CA ASN A 28 12.54 2.34 9.09
C ASN A 28 12.18 3.50 8.14
N ASP A 29 13.10 4.42 7.87
CA ASP A 29 12.90 5.45 6.85
C ASP A 29 12.71 4.86 5.45
N GLN A 30 13.27 3.66 5.24
CA GLN A 30 13.15 2.89 4.02
C GLN A 30 11.92 1.97 4.01
N ILE A 31 11.38 1.55 5.15
CA ILE A 31 10.36 0.49 5.22
C ILE A 31 9.15 0.97 6.00
N GLN A 32 8.02 0.97 5.32
CA GLN A 32 6.71 1.34 5.84
C GLN A 32 5.75 0.18 5.63
N VAL A 33 4.96 -0.13 6.64
CA VAL A 33 3.95 -1.19 6.58
C VAL A 33 2.63 -0.59 7.03
N GLY A 34 1.56 -0.94 6.34
CA GLY A 34 0.21 -0.49 6.62
C GLY A 34 -0.75 -1.67 6.60
N VAL A 35 -1.74 -1.60 7.47
CA VAL A 35 -2.83 -2.56 7.54
C VAL A 35 -4.11 -1.76 7.65
N GLU A 36 -5.08 -2.08 6.83
CA GLU A 36 -6.39 -1.45 6.82
C GLU A 36 -7.45 -2.54 6.94
N PHE A 37 -8.45 -2.26 7.74
CA PHE A 37 -9.58 -3.13 7.97
C PHE A 37 -10.84 -2.29 7.89
N GLU A 38 -11.74 -2.66 6.99
CA GLU A 38 -13.00 -1.99 6.79
C GLU A 38 -14.13 -3.00 6.99
N ALA A 39 -15.10 -2.64 7.82
CA ALA A 39 -16.29 -3.43 8.08
C ALA A 39 -17.51 -2.56 7.80
N ASN A 40 -18.24 -2.87 6.74
CA ASN A 40 -19.42 -2.14 6.33
C ASN A 40 -20.68 -2.88 6.80
N THR A 41 -21.46 -2.27 7.70
CA THR A 41 -22.67 -2.89 8.25
C THR A 41 -23.84 -2.87 7.26
N ARG A 42 -23.84 -1.93 6.31
CA ARG A 42 -24.90 -1.81 5.29
C ARG A 42 -24.77 -2.87 4.20
N LEU A 43 -23.54 -3.14 3.78
CA LEU A 43 -23.24 -4.16 2.76
C LEU A 43 -22.97 -5.55 3.38
N GLN A 44 -22.81 -5.63 4.72
CA GLN A 44 -22.36 -6.83 5.42
C GLN A 44 -21.03 -7.36 4.87
N GLU A 45 -20.18 -6.46 4.40
CA GLU A 45 -18.87 -6.77 3.84
C GLU A 45 -17.78 -6.37 4.83
N THR A 46 -16.80 -7.25 4.97
CA THR A 46 -15.57 -6.96 5.72
C THR A 46 -14.39 -7.14 4.78
N SER A 47 -13.64 -6.07 4.54
CA SER A 47 -12.42 -6.10 3.78
C SER A 47 -11.22 -5.89 4.69
N PHE A 48 -10.14 -6.60 4.38
CA PHE A 48 -8.86 -6.44 5.05
C PHE A 48 -7.81 -6.22 3.96
N ALA A 49 -6.96 -5.23 4.14
CA ALA A 49 -5.86 -4.93 3.24
C ALA A 49 -4.56 -4.80 4.03
N TYR A 50 -3.53 -5.47 3.54
CA TYR A 50 -2.17 -5.37 4.04
C TYR A 50 -1.31 -4.78 2.95
N GLY A 51 -0.54 -3.74 3.27
CA GLY A 51 0.36 -3.06 2.34
C GLY A 51 1.74 -2.84 2.95
N TYR A 52 2.76 -2.84 2.11
CA TYR A 52 4.10 -2.43 2.49
C TYR A 52 4.74 -1.59 1.38
N GLN A 53 5.58 -0.65 1.79
CA GLN A 53 6.35 0.22 0.92
C GLN A 53 7.81 0.20 1.35
N LEU A 54 8.66 -0.26 0.44
CA LEU A 54 10.10 -0.39 0.55
C LEU A 54 10.75 0.65 -0.36
N THR A 55 11.30 1.69 0.22
CA THR A 55 12.01 2.77 -0.47
C THR A 55 13.51 2.53 -0.31
N LEU A 56 14.20 2.19 -1.40
CA LEU A 56 15.65 2.05 -1.45
C LEU A 56 16.26 3.33 -2.05
N PRO A 57 16.72 4.28 -1.23
CA PRO A 57 17.33 5.51 -1.71
C PRO A 57 18.64 5.26 -2.48
N GLU A 58 19.44 4.27 -2.08
CA GLU A 58 20.69 3.90 -2.76
C GLU A 58 20.46 3.47 -4.21
N ALA A 59 19.34 2.79 -4.46
CA ALA A 59 18.95 2.35 -5.79
C ALA A 59 17.95 3.29 -6.46
N ASN A 60 17.57 4.42 -5.86
CA ASN A 60 16.50 5.30 -6.35
C ASN A 60 15.22 4.53 -6.76
N MET A 61 14.83 3.56 -5.93
CA MET A 61 13.78 2.59 -6.24
C MET A 61 12.76 2.53 -5.11
N ILE A 62 11.49 2.39 -5.45
CA ILE A 62 10.40 2.22 -4.50
C ILE A 62 9.62 0.98 -4.90
N PHE A 63 9.48 0.04 -3.99
CA PHE A 63 8.69 -1.15 -4.16
C PHE A 63 7.49 -1.10 -3.22
N LYS A 64 6.29 -1.22 -3.77
CA LYS A 64 5.02 -1.22 -3.03
C LYS A 64 4.36 -2.55 -3.27
N GLY A 65 4.00 -3.28 -2.22
CA GLY A 65 3.22 -4.49 -2.31
C GLY A 65 1.94 -4.35 -1.50
N PHE A 66 0.86 -4.99 -1.94
CA PHE A 66 -0.34 -5.12 -1.14
C PHE A 66 -1.05 -6.45 -1.38
N LEU A 67 -1.83 -6.86 -0.40
CA LEU A 67 -2.64 -8.06 -0.40
C LEU A 67 -3.96 -7.75 0.31
N ASP A 68 -5.08 -8.13 -0.29
CA ASP A 68 -6.41 -7.92 0.30
C ASP A 68 -7.12 -9.25 0.65
N SER A 69 -8.23 -9.13 1.38
CA SER A 69 -9.11 -10.25 1.76
C SER A 69 -9.83 -10.90 0.59
N ASN A 70 -9.82 -10.28 -0.59
CA ASN A 70 -10.39 -10.82 -1.82
C ASN A 70 -9.39 -11.68 -2.61
N TRP A 71 -8.27 -12.06 -1.99
CA TRP A 71 -7.16 -12.76 -2.63
C TRP A 71 -6.59 -12.00 -3.83
N CYS A 72 -6.67 -10.67 -3.80
CA CYS A 72 -5.92 -9.80 -4.70
C CYS A 72 -4.54 -9.57 -4.12
N VAL A 73 -3.52 -9.86 -4.91
CA VAL A 73 -2.13 -9.56 -4.60
C VAL A 73 -1.61 -8.63 -5.67
N GLY A 74 -0.99 -7.52 -5.26
CA GLY A 74 -0.42 -6.57 -6.20
C GLY A 74 0.93 -6.07 -5.75
N ALA A 75 1.75 -5.71 -6.72
CA ALA A 75 3.04 -5.08 -6.50
C ALA A 75 3.32 -4.02 -7.55
N VAL A 76 3.97 -2.94 -7.15
CA VAL A 76 4.41 -1.83 -7.99
C VAL A 76 5.87 -1.53 -7.69
N LEU A 77 6.71 -1.56 -8.71
CA LEU A 77 8.12 -1.21 -8.67
C LEU A 77 8.33 0.09 -9.44
N GLU A 78 8.65 1.16 -8.72
CA GLU A 78 9.04 2.44 -9.28
C GLU A 78 10.56 2.57 -9.25
N LYS A 79 11.18 2.90 -10.38
CA LYS A 79 12.61 3.11 -10.53
C LYS A 79 12.86 4.46 -11.19
N LYS A 80 13.53 5.35 -10.47
CA LYS A 80 14.02 6.61 -11.04
C LYS A 80 15.32 6.37 -11.80
N ILE A 81 15.46 6.99 -12.95
CA ILE A 81 16.59 6.79 -13.87
C ILE A 81 17.40 8.09 -13.98
N PRO A 82 18.31 8.37 -13.03
CA PRO A 82 19.22 9.50 -13.17
C PRO A 82 20.14 9.34 -14.40
N PRO A 83 20.52 10.42 -15.10
CA PRO A 83 20.31 11.84 -14.78
C PRO A 83 18.97 12.43 -15.25
N LEU A 84 18.11 11.65 -15.91
CA LEU A 84 16.84 12.17 -16.42
C LEU A 84 15.77 12.19 -15.32
N PRO A 85 14.85 13.17 -15.31
CA PRO A 85 13.73 13.21 -14.36
C PRO A 85 12.62 12.22 -14.76
N VAL A 86 13.00 10.99 -15.10
CA VAL A 86 12.09 9.93 -15.56
C VAL A 86 11.99 8.85 -14.50
N THR A 87 10.76 8.44 -14.18
CA THR A 87 10.46 7.32 -13.30
C THR A 87 9.72 6.25 -14.09
N LEU A 88 10.31 5.06 -14.18
CA LEU A 88 9.65 3.87 -14.70
C LEU A 88 8.88 3.21 -13.56
N ALA A 89 7.58 3.00 -13.71
CA ALA A 89 6.78 2.22 -12.78
C ALA A 89 6.31 0.93 -13.46
N LEU A 90 6.54 -0.21 -12.83
CA LEU A 90 6.12 -1.53 -13.27
C LEU A 90 5.12 -2.07 -12.24
N GLY A 91 3.90 -2.36 -12.67
CA GLY A 91 2.84 -2.85 -11.79
C GLY A 91 2.34 -4.22 -12.23
N ALA A 92 2.06 -5.10 -11.27
CA ALA A 92 1.39 -6.36 -11.51
C ALA A 92 0.36 -6.61 -10.42
N PHE A 93 -0.82 -7.07 -10.81
CA PHE A 93 -1.97 -7.31 -9.95
C PHE A 93 -2.58 -8.66 -10.34
N LEU A 94 -2.62 -9.58 -9.38
CA LEU A 94 -3.20 -10.90 -9.53
C LEU A 94 -4.40 -11.00 -8.61
N ASN A 95 -5.58 -11.21 -9.17
CA ASN A 95 -6.75 -11.64 -8.41
C ASN A 95 -6.87 -13.16 -8.54
N HIS A 96 -6.56 -13.87 -7.47
CA HIS A 96 -6.58 -15.34 -7.46
C HIS A 96 -8.01 -15.89 -7.63
N TRP A 97 -8.99 -15.24 -7.02
CA TRP A 97 -10.39 -15.67 -7.07
C TRP A 97 -11.01 -15.55 -8.47
N LYS A 98 -10.74 -14.43 -9.15
CA LYS A 98 -11.28 -14.12 -10.48
C LYS A 98 -10.39 -14.62 -11.61
N HIS A 99 -9.26 -15.28 -11.30
CA HIS A 99 -8.24 -15.71 -12.25
C HIS A 99 -7.80 -14.59 -13.22
N ARG A 100 -7.70 -13.36 -12.71
CA ARG A 100 -7.42 -12.17 -13.51
C ARG A 100 -6.06 -11.62 -13.13
N PHE A 101 -5.13 -11.69 -14.08
CA PHE A 101 -3.81 -11.09 -13.96
C PHE A 101 -3.75 -9.84 -14.84
N HIS A 102 -3.35 -8.72 -14.26
CA HIS A 102 -3.10 -7.47 -14.96
C HIS A 102 -1.68 -7.02 -14.66
N CYS A 103 -0.87 -6.87 -15.68
CA CYS A 103 0.43 -6.22 -15.59
C CYS A 103 0.43 -4.97 -16.46
N GLY A 104 1.19 -3.97 -16.05
CA GLY A 104 1.35 -2.74 -16.78
C GLY A 104 2.66 -2.07 -16.43
N PHE A 105 3.06 -1.16 -17.29
CA PHE A 105 4.17 -0.26 -17.02
C PHE A 105 3.74 1.16 -17.35
N SER A 106 4.29 2.12 -16.63
CA SER A 106 4.12 3.54 -16.92
C SER A 106 5.46 4.25 -16.82
N ILE A 107 5.58 5.32 -17.58
CA ILE A 107 6.74 6.21 -17.56
C ILE A 107 6.22 7.56 -17.12
N ILE A 108 6.71 8.03 -15.98
CA ILE A 108 6.36 9.32 -15.41
C ILE A 108 7.52 10.26 -15.72
N VAL A 109 7.26 11.30 -16.49
CA VAL A 109 8.22 12.37 -16.78
C VAL A 109 7.90 13.53 -15.85
N GLY A 110 8.87 13.92 -15.02
CA GLY A 110 8.80 15.06 -14.12
C GLY A 110 9.60 16.26 -14.61
#